data_AF-A0A1B8DCF6-F1
#
_entry.id   AF-A0A1B8DCF6-F1
#
_cell.length_a   1.000
_cell.length_b   1.000
_cell.length_c   1.000
_cell.angle_alpha   90.00
_cell.angle_beta   90.00
_cell.angle_gamma   90.00
#
_symmetry.space_group_name_H-M   'P 1'
#
loop_
_entity.id
_entity.type
_entity.pdbx_description
1 polymer ?
#
loop_
_entity_poly.entity_id
_entity_poly.type
_entity_poly.pdbx_seq_one_letter_code
_entity_poly.pdbx_strand_id
1 'polypeptide(L)'
;MASAAILQYPVTLPTTQTAVIASETGDFEISSNVPLPSLQPDEILIKTAADAFLVSTVQELWLPLDQAMCTRLVAYLLGDRVCGSASGMNKLKPLGGAFAEHVVLPGSLTLKIPDSLPMEDAAALGTAVASAAMALFWSLGIDPALFGTGGDNKTGDEAPKALVYGGSTCTGTMVIQLLRLCGFHVLTTCSPRNFKLAKSFGAHETFDYKSSGCAADIRAHCDNALEYAVDCVAEDSTMKFCYAAIGRAGGKYTALNPFNDTLATRKVIQPDWILATRPRATPRPSRARARGRARAASA
;
A
#
# COMPACT_ATOMS: atom_id res chain seq x y z
N MET A 1 13.20 -34.43 -8.70
CA MET A 1 14.52 -33.80 -8.48
C MET A 1 14.85 -32.95 -9.70
N ALA A 2 14.42 -31.69 -9.72
CA ALA A 2 14.85 -30.74 -10.74
C ALA A 2 16.20 -30.18 -10.27
N SER A 3 17.25 -30.55 -10.99
CA SER A 3 18.61 -30.02 -10.79
C SER A 3 18.53 -28.50 -10.94
N ALA A 4 18.82 -27.78 -9.84
CA ALA A 4 19.03 -26.36 -9.87
C ALA A 4 20.28 -26.11 -10.70
N ALA A 5 20.10 -25.81 -11.99
CA ALA A 5 21.14 -25.25 -12.82
C ALA A 5 21.45 -23.85 -12.27
N ILE A 6 22.36 -23.80 -11.30
CA ILE A 6 23.13 -22.62 -10.96
C ILE A 6 23.93 -22.30 -12.22
N LEU A 7 23.38 -21.45 -13.07
CA LEU A 7 24.12 -20.86 -14.17
C LEU A 7 25.30 -20.11 -13.55
N GLN A 8 26.50 -20.71 -13.66
CA GLN A 8 27.77 -20.09 -13.31
C GLN A 8 27.99 -18.86 -14.19
N TYR A 9 27.55 -17.69 -13.73
CA TYR A 9 27.99 -16.40 -14.24
C TYR A 9 29.05 -15.85 -13.28
N PRO A 10 30.17 -15.26 -13.78
CA PRO A 10 31.26 -14.77 -12.94
C PRO A 10 30.91 -13.38 -12.39
N VAL A 11 29.89 -13.30 -11.54
CA VAL A 11 29.62 -12.09 -10.77
C VAL A 11 30.27 -12.29 -9.40
N THR A 12 31.46 -11.73 -9.24
CA THR A 12 32.09 -11.63 -7.91
C THR A 12 31.38 -10.52 -7.14
N LEU A 13 30.62 -10.90 -6.12
CA LEU A 13 29.99 -9.94 -5.22
C LEU A 13 31.03 -9.33 -4.28
N PRO A 14 30.94 -8.03 -3.94
CA PRO A 14 31.79 -7.45 -2.92
C PRO A 14 31.44 -8.04 -1.55
N THR A 15 32.36 -7.93 -0.58
CA THR A 15 32.11 -8.38 0.80
C THR A 15 31.36 -7.32 1.63
N THR A 16 31.48 -6.06 1.24
CA THR A 16 30.88 -4.90 1.88
C THR A 16 30.27 -3.98 0.82
N GLN A 17 29.41 -3.07 1.27
CA GLN A 17 28.69 -2.12 0.43
C GLN A 17 28.49 -0.80 1.16
N THR A 18 28.10 0.21 0.40
CA THR A 18 27.61 1.49 0.90
C THR A 18 26.11 1.42 1.17
N ALA A 19 25.68 1.91 2.34
CA ALA A 19 24.28 2.02 2.70
C ALA A 19 24.02 3.22 3.63
N VAL A 20 22.78 3.68 3.66
CA VAL A 20 22.28 4.62 4.67
C VAL A 20 21.86 3.80 5.90
N ILE A 21 22.45 4.09 7.05
CA ILE A 21 22.17 3.41 8.31
C ILE A 21 21.65 4.41 9.35
N ALA A 22 20.92 3.91 10.34
CA ALA A 22 20.56 4.68 11.52
C ALA A 22 21.65 4.51 12.59
N SER A 23 22.14 5.62 13.13
CA SER A 23 23.08 5.66 14.25
C SER A 23 22.37 5.27 15.57
N GLU A 24 23.15 5.05 16.62
CA GLU A 24 22.60 4.81 17.97
C GLU A 24 21.77 6.00 18.51
N THR A 25 22.02 7.21 18.00
CA THR A 25 21.26 8.42 18.34
C THR A 25 19.97 8.59 17.53
N GLY A 26 19.75 7.73 16.52
CA GLY A 26 18.60 7.79 15.63
C GLY A 26 18.79 8.68 14.40
N ASP A 27 19.99 9.24 14.20
CA ASP A 27 20.34 10.03 13.02
C ASP A 27 20.71 9.12 11.85
N PHE A 28 20.49 9.56 10.61
CA PHE A 28 20.90 8.81 9.42
C PHE A 28 22.30 9.20 8.96
N GLU A 29 23.14 8.21 8.69
CA GLU A 29 24.49 8.40 8.17
C GLU A 29 24.79 7.44 7.01
N ILE A 30 25.74 7.81 6.16
CA ILE A 30 26.22 6.95 5.08
C ILE A 30 27.40 6.14 5.63
N SER A 31 27.30 4.82 5.55
CA SER A 31 28.39 3.90 5.89
C SER A 31 28.82 3.12 4.66
N SER A 32 30.12 3.17 4.34
CA SER A 32 30.72 2.46 3.20
C SER A 32 31.24 1.07 3.55
N ASN A 33 30.98 0.58 4.77
CA ASN A 33 31.52 -0.68 5.28
C ASN A 33 30.41 -1.58 5.86
N VAL A 34 29.24 -1.55 5.23
CA VAL A 34 28.11 -2.39 5.63
C VAL A 34 28.26 -3.76 4.97
N PRO A 35 28.13 -4.89 5.70
CA PRO A 35 28.21 -6.21 5.09
C PRO A 35 27.06 -6.44 4.09
N LEU A 36 27.29 -7.27 3.08
CA LEU A 36 26.21 -7.70 2.19
C LEU A 36 25.18 -8.55 2.97
N PRO A 37 23.88 -8.39 2.69
CA PRO A 37 22.85 -9.26 3.23
C PRO A 37 23.07 -10.72 2.77
N SER A 38 22.81 -11.67 3.66
CA SER A 38 22.83 -13.09 3.31
C SER A 38 21.57 -13.47 2.52
N LEU A 39 21.75 -14.11 1.38
CA LEU A 39 20.65 -14.55 0.52
C LEU A 39 20.02 -15.84 1.10
N GLN A 40 18.74 -15.80 1.43
CA GLN A 40 17.97 -16.98 1.85
C GLN A 40 17.26 -17.65 0.67
N PRO A 41 16.76 -18.90 0.82
CA PRO A 41 15.85 -19.49 -0.16
C PRO A 41 14.64 -18.59 -0.41
N ASP A 42 14.18 -18.54 -1.67
CA ASP A 42 13.06 -17.72 -2.16
C ASP A 42 13.27 -16.20 -2.17
N GLU A 43 14.48 -15.74 -1.82
CA GLU A 43 14.89 -14.34 -1.95
C GLU A 43 15.71 -14.12 -3.22
N ILE A 44 15.76 -12.87 -3.66
CA ILE A 44 16.63 -12.42 -4.75
C ILE A 44 17.53 -11.29 -4.26
N LEU A 45 18.78 -11.32 -4.70
CA LEU A 45 19.73 -10.22 -4.49
C LEU A 45 19.62 -9.24 -5.66
N ILE A 46 19.41 -7.98 -5.34
CA ILE A 46 19.20 -6.90 -6.31
C ILE A 46 20.31 -5.89 -6.13
N LYS A 47 20.98 -5.53 -7.23
CA LYS A 47 21.83 -4.34 -7.27
C LYS A 47 20.94 -3.13 -7.47
N THR A 48 20.94 -2.22 -6.51
CA THR A 48 20.06 -1.05 -6.50
C THR A 48 20.51 -0.05 -7.58
N ALA A 49 19.55 0.36 -8.42
CA ALA A 49 19.78 1.35 -9.46
C ALA A 49 19.14 2.71 -9.14
N ALA A 50 17.99 2.69 -8.44
CA ALA A 50 17.27 3.87 -7.97
C ALA A 50 16.41 3.49 -6.77
N ASP A 51 16.18 4.45 -5.88
CA ASP A 51 15.32 4.31 -4.70
C ASP A 51 14.32 5.47 -4.62
N ALA A 52 13.17 5.23 -4.00
CA ALA A 52 12.15 6.24 -3.74
C ALA A 52 11.97 6.49 -2.24
N PHE A 53 11.84 7.76 -1.88
CA PHE A 53 11.56 8.17 -0.49
C PHE A 53 10.05 8.26 -0.27
N LEU A 54 9.53 7.57 0.76
CA LEU A 54 8.10 7.57 1.10
C LEU A 54 7.89 8.11 2.51
N VAL A 55 6.71 8.66 2.81
CA VAL A 55 6.38 9.15 4.16
C VAL A 55 6.48 8.03 5.20
N SER A 56 6.17 6.79 4.82
CA SER A 56 6.35 5.61 5.67
C SER A 56 7.81 5.35 6.03
N THR A 57 8.79 5.75 5.21
CA THR A 57 10.23 5.66 5.51
C THR A 57 10.59 6.45 6.79
N VAL A 58 9.84 7.53 7.09
CA VAL A 58 9.99 8.31 8.33
C VAL A 58 9.23 7.66 9.50
N GLN A 59 8.09 7.01 9.24
CA GLN A 59 7.25 6.37 10.27
C GLN A 59 7.79 5.01 10.73
N GLU A 60 8.50 4.27 9.87
CA GLU A 60 9.17 3.00 10.19
C GLU A 60 10.20 3.14 11.32
N LEU A 61 10.62 4.36 11.66
CA LEU A 61 11.47 4.68 12.83
C LEU A 61 10.83 4.26 14.18
N TRP A 62 9.51 4.06 14.23
CA TRP A 62 8.75 3.96 15.49
C TRP A 62 8.03 2.62 15.73
N LEU A 63 8.04 1.66 14.78
CA LEU A 63 7.23 0.43 14.88
C LEU A 63 7.99 -0.85 14.50
N PRO A 64 7.90 -1.95 15.30
CA PRO A 64 8.40 -3.26 14.90
C PRO A 64 7.48 -3.93 13.87
N LEU A 65 8.04 -4.40 12.75
CA LEU A 65 7.29 -4.91 11.58
C LEU A 65 7.65 -6.37 11.25
N ASP A 66 6.65 -7.16 10.87
CA ASP A 66 6.77 -8.57 10.44
C ASP A 66 5.92 -8.79 9.17
N GLN A 67 6.36 -9.62 8.22
CA GLN A 67 5.81 -9.65 6.86
C GLN A 67 4.99 -10.91 6.55
N ALA A 68 3.86 -10.72 5.86
CA ALA A 68 3.30 -11.72 4.94
C ALA A 68 2.50 -11.02 3.84
N MET A 69 2.93 -11.19 2.59
CA MET A 69 2.22 -10.77 1.39
C MET A 69 2.33 -11.93 0.38
N CYS A 70 1.19 -12.35 -0.18
CA CYS A 70 1.12 -13.50 -1.08
C CYS A 70 0.92 -13.01 -2.51
N THR A 71 2.00 -13.02 -3.27
CA THR A 71 2.02 -12.81 -4.71
C THR A 71 2.67 -14.02 -5.35
N ARG A 72 2.10 -14.46 -6.47
CA ARG A 72 2.48 -15.65 -7.21
C ARG A 72 3.97 -15.55 -7.60
N LEU A 73 4.75 -16.59 -7.29
CA LEU A 73 6.19 -16.60 -7.55
C LEU A 73 6.44 -16.41 -9.06
N VAL A 74 7.09 -15.30 -9.42
CA VAL A 74 7.63 -15.07 -10.77
C VAL A 74 9.06 -15.62 -10.77
N ALA A 75 9.43 -16.35 -11.82
CA ALA A 75 10.81 -16.79 -11.98
C ALA A 75 11.67 -15.61 -12.45
N TYR A 76 12.80 -15.38 -11.79
CA TYR A 76 13.76 -14.34 -12.14
C TYR A 76 15.02 -14.94 -12.76
N LEU A 77 15.58 -14.23 -13.73
CA LEU A 77 16.88 -14.49 -14.32
C LEU A 77 17.85 -13.37 -13.92
N LEU A 78 19.14 -13.70 -13.86
CA LEU A 78 20.17 -12.69 -13.65
C LEU A 78 20.10 -11.63 -14.75
N GLY A 79 20.13 -10.35 -14.36
CA GLY A 79 20.00 -9.22 -15.27
C GLY A 79 18.55 -8.76 -15.49
N ASP A 80 17.55 -9.47 -14.97
CA ASP A 80 16.19 -8.97 -14.94
C ASP A 80 16.11 -7.63 -14.19
N ARG A 81 15.41 -6.68 -14.79
CA ARG A 81 15.08 -5.42 -14.15
C ARG A 81 13.86 -5.62 -13.27
N VAL A 82 13.95 -5.18 -12.03
CA VAL A 82 12.92 -5.41 -11.02
C VAL A 82 12.68 -4.19 -10.14
N CYS A 83 11.50 -4.10 -9.54
CA CYS A 83 11.21 -3.20 -8.43
C CYS A 83 10.45 -3.93 -7.32
N GLY A 84 10.47 -3.40 -6.11
CA GLY A 84 9.81 -4.03 -4.96
C GLY A 84 9.84 -3.12 -3.74
N SER A 85 9.35 -3.64 -2.61
CA SER A 85 9.38 -2.93 -1.33
C SER A 85 10.37 -3.62 -0.40
N ALA A 86 11.41 -2.90 -0.01
CA ALA A 86 12.29 -3.33 1.07
C ALA A 86 11.65 -3.05 2.43
N SER A 87 12.13 -3.72 3.48
CA SER A 87 11.74 -3.38 4.85
C SER A 87 12.93 -2.81 5.59
N GLY A 88 12.95 -1.48 5.66
CA GLY A 88 13.88 -0.76 6.51
C GLY A 88 13.60 -1.05 7.98
N MET A 89 14.62 -0.80 8.82
CA MET A 89 14.49 -0.77 10.28
C MET A 89 13.90 -2.03 10.93
N ASN A 90 14.02 -3.18 10.26
CA ASN A 90 13.65 -4.46 10.82
C ASN A 90 14.79 -5.01 11.70
N LYS A 91 14.58 -5.05 13.02
CA LYS A 91 15.56 -5.59 13.98
C LYS A 91 15.98 -7.04 13.68
N LEU A 92 15.10 -7.84 13.09
CA LEU A 92 15.38 -9.24 12.73
C LEU A 92 16.15 -9.35 11.41
N LYS A 93 16.08 -8.34 10.54
CA LYS A 93 16.77 -8.26 9.25
C LYS A 93 17.37 -6.85 9.05
N PRO A 94 18.42 -6.48 9.81
CA PRO A 94 18.94 -5.11 9.83
C PRO A 94 19.53 -4.64 8.49
N LEU A 95 19.89 -5.58 7.60
CA LEU A 95 20.43 -5.32 6.26
C LEU A 95 19.35 -5.32 5.16
N GLY A 96 18.06 -5.31 5.53
CA GLY A 96 16.92 -5.44 4.60
C GLY A 96 16.37 -4.12 4.04
N GLY A 97 17.05 -2.99 4.25
CA GLY A 97 16.63 -1.67 3.78
C GLY A 97 16.95 -1.41 2.31
N ALA A 98 16.16 -0.56 1.65
CA ALA A 98 16.34 -0.21 0.22
C ALA A 98 17.56 0.67 -0.04
N PHE A 99 17.90 1.57 0.90
CA PHE A 99 19.00 2.54 0.75
C PHE A 99 20.39 1.89 0.94
N ALA A 100 20.71 0.94 0.07
CA ALA A 100 21.95 0.19 0.02
C ALA A 100 22.27 -0.14 -1.45
N GLU A 101 23.55 -0.32 -1.79
CA GLU A 101 23.94 -0.70 -3.15
C GLU A 101 23.39 -2.08 -3.58
N HIS A 102 23.17 -2.97 -2.61
CA HIS A 102 22.60 -4.29 -2.78
C HIS A 102 21.56 -4.57 -1.69
N VAL A 103 20.37 -4.94 -2.13
CA VAL A 103 19.23 -5.27 -1.26
C VAL A 103 18.75 -6.69 -1.57
N VAL A 104 18.26 -7.37 -0.54
CA VAL A 104 17.62 -8.69 -0.67
C VAL A 104 16.13 -8.53 -0.44
N LEU A 105 15.34 -8.96 -1.43
CA LEU A 105 13.89 -8.96 -1.36
C LEU A 105 13.35 -10.39 -1.51
N PRO A 106 12.24 -10.74 -0.85
CA PRO A 106 11.49 -11.94 -1.20
C PRO A 106 11.07 -11.86 -2.68
N GLY A 107 11.31 -12.92 -3.45
CA GLY A 107 10.96 -12.96 -4.87
C GLY A 107 9.46 -12.75 -5.12
N SER A 108 8.61 -13.15 -4.17
CA SER A 108 7.18 -12.88 -4.20
C SER A 108 6.86 -11.38 -4.10
N LEU A 109 7.64 -10.58 -3.38
CA LEU A 109 7.40 -9.14 -3.19
C LEU A 109 8.13 -8.26 -4.21
N THR A 110 8.61 -8.89 -5.27
CA THR A 110 9.31 -8.24 -6.35
C THR A 110 8.44 -8.30 -7.61
N LEU A 111 8.53 -7.27 -8.44
CA LEU A 111 7.86 -7.14 -9.72
C LEU A 111 8.93 -7.00 -10.80
N LYS A 112 8.83 -7.80 -11.87
CA LYS A 112 9.62 -7.54 -13.09
C LYS A 112 9.09 -6.27 -13.74
N ILE A 113 10.01 -5.39 -14.18
CA ILE A 113 9.65 -4.16 -14.88
C ILE A 113 10.00 -4.27 -16.37
N PRO A 114 9.20 -3.64 -17.26
CA PRO A 114 9.52 -3.61 -18.69
C PRO A 114 10.82 -2.84 -18.97
N ASP A 115 11.54 -3.23 -20.02
CA ASP A 115 12.77 -2.54 -20.43
C ASP A 115 12.54 -1.07 -20.80
N SER A 116 11.32 -0.71 -21.19
CA SER A 116 10.95 0.66 -21.54
C SER A 116 10.71 1.57 -20.33
N LEU A 117 10.55 1.04 -19.12
CA LEU A 117 10.25 1.83 -17.92
C LEU A 117 11.56 2.31 -17.28
N PRO A 118 11.79 3.62 -17.04
CA PRO A 118 12.96 4.10 -16.32
C PRO A 118 13.08 3.50 -14.90
N MET A 119 14.29 3.31 -14.39
CA MET A 119 14.50 2.71 -13.06
C MET A 119 13.97 3.61 -11.94
N GLU A 120 14.05 4.92 -12.14
CA GLU A 120 13.57 5.95 -11.22
C GLU A 120 12.04 5.89 -11.09
N ASP A 121 11.34 5.73 -12.20
CA ASP A 121 9.88 5.54 -12.21
C ASP A 121 9.49 4.22 -11.56
N ALA A 122 10.25 3.16 -11.84
CA ALA A 122 10.03 1.84 -11.25
C ALA A 122 10.22 1.82 -9.72
N ALA A 123 11.20 2.56 -9.21
CA ALA A 123 11.47 2.69 -7.78
C ALA A 123 10.26 3.29 -7.01
N ALA A 124 9.46 4.13 -7.67
CA ALA A 124 8.25 4.71 -7.07
C ALA A 124 7.08 3.72 -6.94
N LEU A 125 7.13 2.55 -7.57
CA LEU A 125 6.00 1.62 -7.64
C LEU A 125 5.91 0.68 -6.44
N GLY A 126 7.03 0.16 -5.94
CA GLY A 126 7.09 -1.01 -5.06
C GLY A 126 6.09 -0.97 -3.89
N THR A 127 6.32 -0.07 -2.94
CA THR A 127 5.44 0.07 -1.75
C THR A 127 4.06 0.61 -2.09
N ALA A 128 3.94 1.49 -3.09
CA ALA A 128 2.67 2.12 -3.46
C ALA A 128 1.68 1.09 -4.06
N VAL A 129 2.16 0.24 -4.97
CA VAL A 129 1.38 -0.85 -5.56
C VAL A 129 1.02 -1.89 -4.51
N ALA A 130 1.98 -2.29 -3.66
CA ALA A 130 1.74 -3.23 -2.57
C ALA A 130 0.64 -2.73 -1.61
N SER A 131 0.74 -1.47 -1.19
CA SER A 131 -0.24 -0.83 -0.30
C SER A 131 -1.63 -0.76 -0.94
N ALA A 132 -1.70 -0.37 -2.22
CA ALA A 132 -2.96 -0.27 -2.95
C ALA A 132 -3.62 -1.66 -3.10
N ALA A 133 -2.84 -2.69 -3.45
CA ALA A 133 -3.33 -4.07 -3.55
C ALA A 133 -3.84 -4.61 -2.20
N MET A 134 -3.12 -4.35 -1.10
CA MET A 134 -3.56 -4.72 0.26
C MET A 134 -4.85 -4.01 0.65
N ALA A 135 -4.95 -2.71 0.38
CA ALA A 135 -6.13 -1.93 0.68
C ALA A 135 -7.37 -2.50 -0.03
N LEU A 136 -7.27 -2.78 -1.34
CA LEU A 136 -8.37 -3.28 -2.14
C LEU A 136 -8.73 -4.74 -1.84
N PHE A 137 -7.78 -5.66 -2.01
CA PHE A 137 -8.09 -7.10 -2.06
C PHE A 137 -8.13 -7.73 -0.67
N TRP A 138 -7.30 -7.27 0.27
CA TRP A 138 -7.30 -7.80 1.63
C TRP A 138 -8.27 -7.04 2.52
N SER A 139 -8.09 -5.72 2.65
CA SER A 139 -8.82 -4.93 3.64
C SER A 139 -10.27 -4.67 3.23
N LEU A 140 -10.49 -4.12 2.04
CA LEU A 140 -11.83 -3.94 1.48
C LEU A 140 -12.43 -5.27 0.99
N GLY A 141 -11.63 -6.31 0.79
CA GLY A 141 -12.11 -7.63 0.34
C GLY A 141 -12.80 -7.56 -1.03
N ILE A 142 -12.30 -6.70 -1.92
CA ILE A 142 -12.69 -6.69 -3.33
C ILE A 142 -12.21 -8.00 -3.94
N ASP A 143 -13.06 -8.66 -4.74
CA ASP A 143 -12.71 -9.92 -5.38
C ASP A 143 -11.57 -9.72 -6.38
N PRO A 144 -10.39 -10.37 -6.21
CA PRO A 144 -9.31 -10.32 -7.18
C PRO A 144 -9.71 -10.74 -8.59
N ALA A 145 -10.77 -11.54 -8.76
CA ALA A 145 -11.30 -11.92 -10.07
C ALA A 145 -11.85 -10.73 -10.87
N LEU A 146 -12.13 -9.59 -10.22
CA LEU A 146 -12.53 -8.36 -10.90
C LEU A 146 -11.35 -7.68 -11.61
N PHE A 147 -10.11 -7.97 -11.22
CA PHE A 147 -8.93 -7.36 -11.82
C PHE A 147 -8.86 -7.68 -13.32
N GLY A 148 -8.75 -6.65 -14.16
CA GLY A 148 -8.75 -6.78 -15.62
C GLY A 148 -10.15 -6.90 -16.23
N THR A 149 -11.22 -6.94 -15.43
CA THR A 149 -12.61 -6.88 -15.94
C THR A 149 -13.10 -5.44 -16.13
N GLY A 150 -12.30 -4.46 -15.68
CA GLY A 150 -12.53 -3.03 -15.88
C GLY A 150 -11.88 -2.48 -17.14
N GLY A 151 -11.88 -1.14 -17.26
CA GLY A 151 -11.40 -0.41 -18.43
C GLY A 151 -12.36 0.69 -18.85
N ASP A 152 -12.16 1.26 -20.04
CA ASP A 152 -13.00 2.35 -20.55
C ASP A 152 -14.44 1.92 -20.89
N ASN A 153 -14.71 0.61 -20.89
CA ASN A 153 -16.00 0.04 -21.32
C ASN A 153 -17.03 -0.16 -20.21
N LYS A 154 -16.66 -0.03 -18.92
CA LYS A 154 -17.61 -0.07 -17.79
C LYS A 154 -17.81 1.33 -17.24
N THR A 155 -18.58 2.14 -17.96
CA THR A 155 -19.03 3.45 -17.51
C THR A 155 -20.55 3.46 -17.48
N GLY A 156 -21.14 3.73 -16.31
CA GLY A 156 -22.58 3.82 -16.14
C GLY A 156 -23.03 3.59 -14.69
N ASP A 157 -24.34 3.66 -14.46
CA ASP A 157 -24.98 3.55 -13.14
C ASP A 157 -24.81 2.17 -12.46
N GLU A 158 -24.41 1.14 -13.20
CA GLU A 158 -24.23 -0.22 -12.69
C GLU A 158 -22.83 -0.49 -12.08
N ALA A 159 -21.86 0.39 -12.31
CA ALA A 159 -20.51 0.19 -11.79
C ALA A 159 -20.44 0.49 -10.28
N PRO A 160 -19.81 -0.38 -9.46
CA PRO A 160 -19.65 -0.10 -8.03
C PRO A 160 -18.82 1.18 -7.84
N LYS A 161 -19.30 2.07 -6.98
CA LYS A 161 -18.65 3.35 -6.68
C LYS A 161 -17.66 3.19 -5.53
N ALA A 162 -16.47 3.79 -5.67
CA ALA A 162 -15.45 3.81 -4.62
C ALA A 162 -14.84 5.20 -4.49
N LEU A 163 -14.63 5.64 -3.24
CA LEU A 163 -13.96 6.88 -2.91
C LEU A 163 -12.50 6.62 -2.57
N VAL A 164 -11.60 7.39 -3.19
CA VAL A 164 -10.19 7.50 -2.80
C VAL A 164 -9.97 8.87 -2.18
N TYR A 165 -9.86 8.94 -0.86
CA TYR A 165 -9.50 10.19 -0.18
C TYR A 165 -7.99 10.42 -0.30
N GLY A 166 -7.60 11.56 -0.88
CA GLY A 166 -6.19 11.85 -1.16
C GLY A 166 -5.66 11.19 -2.45
N GLY A 167 -6.41 11.25 -3.55
CA GLY A 167 -6.04 10.58 -4.80
C GLY A 167 -4.79 11.10 -5.50
N SER A 168 -4.27 12.26 -5.10
CA SER A 168 -3.00 12.80 -5.60
C SER A 168 -1.78 12.38 -4.78
N THR A 169 -1.94 11.46 -3.82
CA THR A 169 -0.81 10.84 -3.11
C THR A 169 -0.19 9.71 -3.94
N CYS A 170 1.04 9.31 -3.65
CA CYS A 170 1.71 8.20 -4.35
C CYS A 170 0.87 6.91 -4.34
N THR A 171 0.35 6.50 -3.17
CA THR A 171 -0.55 5.34 -3.09
C THR A 171 -1.92 5.63 -3.69
N GLY A 172 -2.45 6.85 -3.54
CA GLY A 172 -3.75 7.25 -4.09
C GLY A 172 -3.82 7.09 -5.61
N THR A 173 -2.77 7.45 -6.35
CA THR A 173 -2.73 7.28 -7.80
C THR A 173 -2.70 5.80 -8.22
N MET A 174 -2.08 4.93 -7.41
CA MET A 174 -2.12 3.47 -7.63
C MET A 174 -3.50 2.88 -7.32
N VAL A 175 -4.13 3.32 -6.22
CA VAL A 175 -5.48 2.90 -5.82
C VAL A 175 -6.50 3.24 -6.90
N ILE A 176 -6.45 4.45 -7.46
CA ILE A 176 -7.35 4.86 -8.56
C ILE A 176 -7.23 3.90 -9.74
N GLN A 177 -6.01 3.62 -10.19
CA GLN A 177 -5.76 2.72 -11.33
C GLN A 177 -6.23 1.29 -11.06
N LEU A 178 -5.94 0.73 -9.88
CA LEU A 178 -6.39 -0.62 -9.54
C LEU A 178 -7.92 -0.73 -9.46
N LEU A 179 -8.60 0.27 -8.89
CA LEU A 179 -10.06 0.32 -8.87
C LEU A 179 -10.64 0.39 -10.29
N ARG A 180 -10.03 1.19 -11.18
CA ARG A 180 -10.43 1.25 -12.60
C ARG A 180 -10.27 -0.10 -13.29
N LEU A 181 -9.16 -0.80 -13.06
CA LEU A 181 -8.92 -2.14 -13.58
C LEU A 181 -9.89 -3.17 -13.00
N CYS A 182 -10.45 -2.92 -11.82
CA CYS A 182 -11.51 -3.73 -11.21
C CYS A 182 -12.94 -3.33 -11.64
N GLY A 183 -13.09 -2.34 -12.53
CA GLY A 183 -14.37 -1.91 -13.07
C GLY A 183 -15.17 -0.97 -12.17
N PHE A 184 -14.53 -0.31 -11.20
CA PHE A 184 -15.18 0.65 -10.32
C PHE A 184 -15.34 2.02 -10.97
N HIS A 185 -16.43 2.70 -10.60
CA HIS A 185 -16.56 4.14 -10.78
C HIS A 185 -15.83 4.87 -9.64
N VAL A 186 -14.65 5.39 -9.95
CA VAL A 186 -13.73 5.99 -8.99
C VAL A 186 -14.01 7.48 -8.79
N LEU A 187 -14.39 7.85 -7.57
CA LEU A 187 -14.42 9.22 -7.08
C LEU A 187 -13.17 9.48 -6.25
N THR A 188 -12.64 10.70 -6.28
CA THR A 188 -11.48 11.03 -5.45
C THR A 188 -11.48 12.46 -4.94
N THR A 189 -10.84 12.67 -3.80
CA THR A 189 -10.57 14.00 -3.27
C THR A 189 -9.09 14.36 -3.41
N CYS A 190 -8.82 15.60 -3.82
CA CYS A 190 -7.48 16.21 -3.78
C CYS A 190 -7.59 17.74 -3.93
N SER A 191 -6.47 18.46 -3.86
CA SER A 191 -6.47 19.90 -4.15
C SER A 191 -6.77 20.15 -5.65
N PRO A 192 -7.50 21.19 -6.04
CA PRO A 192 -7.90 21.46 -7.44
C PRO A 192 -6.76 21.43 -8.45
N ARG A 193 -5.57 21.90 -8.07
CA ARG A 193 -4.35 21.85 -8.91
C ARG A 193 -3.98 20.43 -9.38
N ASN A 194 -4.39 19.41 -8.63
CA ASN A 194 -4.10 18.00 -8.92
C ASN A 194 -5.28 17.26 -9.58
N PHE A 195 -6.40 17.93 -9.90
CA PHE A 195 -7.54 17.27 -10.54
C PHE A 195 -7.16 16.64 -11.87
N LYS A 196 -6.39 17.35 -12.70
CA LYS A 196 -5.91 16.81 -13.98
C LYS A 196 -5.04 15.55 -13.78
N LEU A 197 -4.19 15.54 -12.77
CA LEU A 197 -3.36 14.39 -12.41
C LEU A 197 -4.23 13.20 -11.98
N ALA A 198 -5.17 13.42 -11.06
CA ALA A 198 -6.05 12.35 -10.59
C ALA A 198 -6.89 11.74 -11.73
N LYS A 199 -7.41 12.59 -12.64
CA LYS A 199 -8.14 12.14 -13.84
C LYS A 199 -7.24 11.41 -14.82
N SER A 200 -5.98 11.82 -15.02
CA SER A 200 -5.05 11.08 -15.88
C SER A 200 -4.70 9.69 -15.36
N PHE A 201 -4.84 9.45 -14.05
CA PHE A 201 -4.74 8.11 -13.45
C PHE A 201 -6.07 7.33 -13.46
N GLY A 202 -7.15 7.92 -13.98
CA GLY A 202 -8.43 7.26 -14.19
C GLY A 202 -9.52 7.59 -13.16
N ALA A 203 -9.37 8.64 -12.34
CA ALA A 203 -10.51 9.12 -11.56
C ALA A 203 -11.61 9.64 -12.50
N HIS A 204 -12.86 9.28 -12.25
CA HIS A 204 -14.00 9.81 -13.01
C HIS A 204 -14.35 11.19 -12.47
N GLU A 205 -14.47 11.26 -11.13
CA GLU A 205 -14.86 12.46 -10.42
C GLU A 205 -13.79 12.92 -9.44
N THR A 206 -13.55 14.22 -9.41
CA THR A 206 -12.54 14.86 -8.55
C THR A 206 -13.19 15.96 -7.74
N PHE A 207 -13.03 15.90 -6.42
CA PHE A 207 -13.60 16.85 -5.49
C PHE A 207 -12.52 17.57 -4.68
N ASP A 208 -12.73 18.86 -4.41
CA ASP A 208 -11.87 19.61 -3.49
C ASP A 208 -12.24 19.22 -2.06
N TYR A 209 -11.33 18.55 -1.36
CA TYR A 209 -11.57 18.15 0.04
C TYR A 209 -11.77 19.35 0.99
N LYS A 210 -11.36 20.56 0.58
CA LYS A 210 -11.54 21.80 1.34
C LYS A 210 -12.91 22.45 1.11
N SER A 211 -13.67 22.00 0.11
CA SER A 211 -15.00 22.55 -0.15
C SER A 211 -15.95 22.21 1.00
N SER A 212 -16.69 23.22 1.46
CA SER A 212 -17.73 23.03 2.47
C SER A 212 -18.81 22.10 1.93
N GLY A 213 -19.11 21.01 2.63
CA GLY A 213 -20.13 20.06 2.20
C GLY A 213 -19.65 18.98 1.22
N CYS A 214 -18.37 18.95 0.87
CA CYS A 214 -17.81 17.99 -0.10
C CYS A 214 -18.18 16.51 0.17
N ALA A 215 -18.17 16.07 1.43
CA ALA A 215 -18.60 14.70 1.77
C ALA A 215 -20.10 14.47 1.49
N ALA A 216 -20.94 15.48 1.68
CA ALA A 216 -22.37 15.42 1.35
C ALA A 216 -22.58 15.41 -0.17
N ASP A 217 -21.80 16.19 -0.93
CA ASP A 217 -21.83 16.20 -2.39
C ASP A 217 -21.47 14.83 -2.97
N ILE A 218 -20.40 14.20 -2.46
CA ILE A 218 -20.00 12.84 -2.83
C ILE A 218 -21.11 11.85 -2.50
N ARG A 219 -21.71 11.97 -1.31
CA ARG A 219 -22.81 11.08 -0.89
C ARG A 219 -24.02 11.25 -1.81
N ALA A 220 -24.36 12.47 -2.20
CA ALA A 220 -25.46 12.77 -3.11
C ALA A 220 -25.19 12.23 -4.52
N HIS A 221 -23.97 12.44 -5.05
CA HIS A 221 -23.54 11.89 -6.34
C HIS A 221 -23.59 10.34 -6.37
N CYS A 222 -23.40 9.70 -5.21
CA CYS A 222 -23.49 8.26 -5.07
C CYS A 222 -24.91 7.77 -4.70
N ASP A 223 -25.95 8.60 -4.80
CA ASP A 223 -27.33 8.27 -4.42
C ASP A 223 -27.44 7.69 -3.00
N ASN A 224 -26.58 8.17 -2.11
CA ASN A 224 -26.43 7.70 -0.74
C ASN A 224 -26.11 6.19 -0.62
N ALA A 225 -25.42 5.65 -1.63
CA ALA A 225 -25.05 4.24 -1.77
C ALA A 225 -23.55 4.00 -1.97
N LEU A 226 -22.67 4.96 -1.59
CA LEU A 226 -21.23 4.72 -1.61
C LEU A 226 -20.84 3.63 -0.61
N GLU A 227 -20.23 2.54 -1.08
CA GLU A 227 -19.90 1.37 -0.25
C GLU A 227 -18.42 1.30 0.15
N TYR A 228 -17.50 1.83 -0.67
CA TYR A 228 -16.06 1.67 -0.46
C TYR A 228 -15.36 3.01 -0.31
N ALA A 229 -14.53 3.15 0.72
CA ALA A 229 -13.64 4.29 0.89
C ALA A 229 -12.22 3.84 1.25
N VAL A 230 -11.23 4.36 0.53
CA VAL A 230 -9.80 4.22 0.81
C VAL A 230 -9.27 5.57 1.26
N ASP A 231 -8.77 5.66 2.50
CA ASP A 231 -8.16 6.86 3.06
C ASP A 231 -6.63 6.79 2.96
N CYS A 232 -6.08 7.54 2.02
CA CYS A 232 -4.63 7.59 1.78
C CYS A 232 -3.89 8.61 2.66
N VAL A 233 -4.61 9.26 3.58
CA VAL A 233 -4.06 10.27 4.51
C VAL A 233 -4.12 9.78 5.95
N ALA A 234 -5.22 9.11 6.32
CA ALA A 234 -5.40 8.41 7.59
C ALA A 234 -5.28 9.29 8.84
N GLU A 235 -5.87 10.48 8.81
CA GLU A 235 -6.05 11.36 9.95
C GLU A 235 -7.47 11.25 10.52
N ASP A 236 -7.67 11.71 11.76
CA ASP A 236 -8.99 11.80 12.39
C ASP A 236 -10.00 12.59 11.54
N SER A 237 -9.53 13.63 10.85
CA SER A 237 -10.34 14.50 9.99
C SER A 237 -10.79 13.76 8.72
N THR A 238 -9.92 12.95 8.13
CA THR A 238 -10.14 12.25 6.86
C THR A 238 -10.99 10.99 7.06
N MET A 239 -10.84 10.31 8.21
CA MET A 239 -11.75 9.24 8.60
C MET A 239 -13.19 9.76 8.78
N LYS A 240 -13.37 10.87 9.51
CA LYS A 240 -14.69 11.51 9.69
C LYS A 240 -15.31 11.89 8.34
N PHE A 241 -14.50 12.43 7.43
CA PHE A 241 -14.92 12.74 6.07
C PHE A 241 -15.40 11.48 5.34
N CYS A 242 -14.60 10.40 5.31
CA CYS A 242 -14.96 9.17 4.61
C CYS A 242 -16.23 8.54 5.19
N TYR A 243 -16.38 8.53 6.52
CA TYR A 243 -17.59 8.07 7.21
C TYR A 243 -18.83 8.90 6.85
N ALA A 244 -18.64 10.19 6.59
CA ALA A 244 -19.66 11.10 6.11
C ALA A 244 -19.88 11.02 4.59
N ALA A 245 -19.01 10.39 3.81
CA ALA A 245 -19.26 10.15 2.40
C ALA A 245 -20.00 8.82 2.18
N ILE A 246 -19.70 7.80 2.99
CA ILE A 246 -20.28 6.45 2.87
C ILE A 246 -21.81 6.49 3.02
N GLY A 247 -22.49 5.74 2.16
CA GLY A 247 -23.94 5.68 2.04
C GLY A 247 -24.65 5.14 3.29
N ARG A 248 -25.96 5.34 3.39
CA ARG A 248 -26.76 4.98 4.57
C ARG A 248 -26.73 3.49 4.93
N ALA A 249 -26.61 2.62 3.93
CA ALA A 249 -26.57 1.16 4.10
C ALA A 249 -25.29 0.67 4.78
N GLY A 250 -24.28 1.54 4.91
CA GLY A 250 -22.96 1.18 5.39
C GLY A 250 -22.02 0.87 4.25
N GLY A 251 -20.91 0.22 4.60
CA GLY A 251 -19.82 -0.01 3.64
C GLY A 251 -18.55 -0.46 4.33
N LYS A 252 -17.44 -0.38 3.61
CA LYS A 252 -16.10 -0.70 4.08
C LYS A 252 -15.22 0.53 3.96
N TYR A 253 -14.47 0.77 5.01
CA TYR A 253 -13.48 1.84 5.10
C TYR A 253 -12.12 1.19 5.32
N THR A 254 -11.11 1.58 4.54
CA THR A 254 -9.73 1.20 4.80
C THR A 254 -8.82 2.42 4.83
N ALA A 255 -7.89 2.46 5.76
CA ALA A 255 -6.87 3.50 5.87
C ALA A 255 -5.46 2.94 5.66
N LEU A 256 -4.54 3.76 5.17
CA LEU A 256 -3.12 3.39 5.00
C LEU A 256 -2.28 3.46 6.29
N ASN A 257 -2.89 3.85 7.42
CA ASN A 257 -2.29 3.86 8.75
C ASN A 257 -3.34 3.50 9.81
N PRO A 258 -2.93 3.12 11.03
CA PRO A 258 -3.85 2.99 12.16
C PRO A 258 -4.65 4.28 12.36
N PHE A 259 -5.96 4.14 12.59
CA PHE A 259 -6.87 5.24 12.88
C PHE A 259 -7.40 5.14 14.31
N ASN A 260 -8.01 6.22 14.79
CA ASN A 260 -8.66 6.26 16.09
C ASN A 260 -10.00 5.50 16.08
N ASP A 261 -10.04 4.31 16.69
CA ASP A 261 -11.24 3.45 16.76
C ASP A 261 -12.46 4.15 17.36
N THR A 262 -12.29 5.17 18.21
CA THR A 262 -13.42 5.91 18.80
C THR A 262 -14.22 6.70 17.76
N LEU A 263 -13.61 7.00 16.60
CA LEU A 263 -14.26 7.68 15.48
C LEU A 263 -15.12 6.75 14.61
N ALA A 264 -15.02 5.43 14.80
CA ALA A 264 -15.82 4.42 14.11
C ALA A 264 -17.27 4.36 14.61
N THR A 265 -17.97 5.49 14.59
CA THR A 265 -19.29 5.69 15.22
C THR A 265 -20.43 4.96 14.50
N ARG A 266 -20.31 4.75 13.19
CA ARG A 266 -21.33 4.07 12.37
C ARG A 266 -21.05 2.56 12.30
N LYS A 267 -21.75 1.76 13.12
CA LYS A 267 -21.61 0.29 13.18
C LYS A 267 -21.85 -0.46 11.86
N VAL A 268 -22.57 0.16 10.93
CA VAL A 268 -22.83 -0.40 9.59
C VAL A 268 -21.63 -0.24 8.65
N ILE A 269 -20.63 0.56 9.04
CA ILE A 269 -19.35 0.69 8.34
C ILE A 269 -18.36 -0.28 9.00
N GLN A 270 -17.67 -1.07 8.18
CA GLN A 270 -16.60 -1.97 8.62
C GLN A 270 -15.26 -1.27 8.37
N PRO A 271 -14.64 -0.66 9.40
CA PRO A 271 -13.32 -0.10 9.25
C PRO A 271 -12.25 -1.19 9.37
N ASP A 272 -11.19 -1.03 8.61
CA ASP A 272 -9.93 -1.74 8.73
C ASP A 272 -8.81 -0.80 8.29
N TRP A 273 -7.56 -1.22 8.47
CA TRP A 273 -6.41 -0.47 8.01
C TRP A 273 -5.33 -1.42 7.57
N ILE A 274 -4.50 -0.95 6.65
CA ILE A 274 -3.31 -1.65 6.21
C ILE A 274 -2.09 -0.80 6.50
N LEU A 275 -0.99 -1.48 6.69
CA LEU A 275 0.34 -0.94 6.56
C LEU A 275 1.05 -1.94 5.65
N ALA A 276 1.81 -1.49 4.64
CA ALA A 276 2.43 -2.37 3.63
C ALA A 276 3.23 -3.54 4.24
N THR A 277 3.57 -3.43 5.53
CA THR A 277 4.39 -4.31 6.35
C THR A 277 3.65 -4.85 7.60
N ARG A 278 2.32 -5.04 7.53
CA ARG A 278 1.46 -5.43 8.67
C ARG A 278 2.02 -6.67 9.42
N PRO A 279 2.34 -6.56 10.73
CA PRO A 279 2.84 -7.68 11.52
C PRO A 279 1.87 -8.87 11.54
N ARG A 280 2.40 -10.07 11.24
CA ARG A 280 1.68 -11.36 11.26
C ARG A 280 0.96 -11.64 12.58
N ALA A 281 1.39 -10.99 13.68
CA ALA A 281 0.91 -11.18 15.03
C ALA A 281 -0.32 -10.33 15.43
N THR A 282 -0.87 -9.46 14.58
CA THR A 282 -2.11 -8.74 14.91
C THR A 282 -3.33 -9.57 14.48
N PRO A 283 -4.12 -10.15 15.42
CA PRO A 283 -5.33 -10.85 15.05
C PRO A 283 -6.28 -9.87 14.36
N ARG A 284 -7.03 -10.32 13.35
CA ARG A 284 -8.24 -9.59 12.92
C ARG A 284 -9.04 -9.23 14.18
N PRO A 285 -9.61 -8.02 14.30
CA PRO A 285 -10.61 -7.77 15.31
C PRO A 285 -11.77 -8.74 15.05
N SER A 286 -11.77 -9.88 15.74
CA SER A 286 -12.87 -10.82 15.67
C SER A 286 -14.07 -10.15 16.34
N ARG A 287 -15.24 -10.25 15.71
CA ARG A 287 -16.53 -9.69 16.16
C ARG A 287 -16.94 -10.10 17.59
N ALA A 288 -16.17 -10.93 18.28
CA ALA A 288 -16.51 -11.53 19.57
C ALA A 288 -16.21 -10.66 20.81
N ARG A 289 -15.34 -9.65 20.74
CA ARG A 289 -14.92 -8.91 21.96
C ARG A 289 -15.84 -7.79 22.44
N ALA A 290 -16.90 -7.45 21.69
CA ALA A 290 -17.89 -6.45 22.11
C ALA A 290 -18.90 -6.95 23.17
N ARG A 291 -18.97 -8.25 23.46
CA ARG A 291 -19.94 -8.80 24.43
C ARG A 291 -19.41 -8.98 25.87
N GLY A 292 -18.12 -8.78 26.11
CA GLY A 292 -17.51 -9.09 27.42
C GLY A 292 -17.33 -7.93 28.40
N ARG A 293 -17.40 -6.66 27.97
CA ARG A 293 -17.09 -5.51 28.84
C ARG A 293 -18.31 -4.79 29.45
N ALA A 294 -19.52 -5.17 29.07
CA ALA A 294 -20.75 -4.55 29.61
C ALA A 294 -21.33 -5.24 30.86
N ARG A 295 -20.67 -6.27 31.41
CA ARG A 295 -21.16 -7.02 32.60
C ARG A 295 -20.26 -6.97 33.83
N ALA A 296 -19.16 -6.21 33.80
CA ALA A 296 -18.23 -6.08 34.93
C ALA A 296 -18.20 -4.67 35.54
N ALA A 297 -19.19 -3.82 35.23
CA ALA A 297 -19.37 -2.49 35.84
C ALA A 297 -20.70 -2.38 36.62
N SER A 298 -21.28 -3.52 37.00
CA SER A 298 -22.49 -3.60 37.83
C SER A 298 -22.48 -4.89 38.66
N ALA A 299 -21.46 -5.06 39.50
CA ALA A 299 -21.42 -5.97 40.63
C ALA A 299 -20.40 -5.43 41.65
#